data_AF-A0A931URN3-F1
#
_entry.id   AF-A0A931URN3-F1
#
_cell.length_a   1.000
_cell.length_b   1.000
_cell.length_c   1.000
_cell.angle_alpha   90.00
_cell.angle_beta   90.00
_cell.angle_gamma   90.00
#
_symmetry.space_group_name_H-M   'P 1'
#
loop_
_entity.id
_entity.type
_entity.pdbx_description
1 polymer ?
#
loop_
_entity_poly.entity_id
_entity_poly.type
_entity_poly.pdbx_seq_one_letter_code
_entity_poly.pdbx_strand_id
1 'polypeptide(L)'
;MRPPLTLRSTVLALVPVLVAGCAVLPSRSGWIGRDDEAIALVRGGAPSGQGATIAERLAGLFQAAEAAGTEVEEVGWYAAQEQASRYRVRFIARWAKARREWAWEADLRTQAVRPLNRLARELESGPASGRTGAE
;
A
#
# COMPACT_ATOMS: atom_id res chain seq x y z
N MET A 1 -17.01 49.97 -57.72
CA MET A 1 -17.30 50.68 -56.45
C MET A 1 -16.99 49.75 -55.29
N ARG A 2 -16.25 50.26 -54.29
CA ARG A 2 -16.03 49.90 -52.85
C ARG A 2 -16.44 48.52 -52.26
N PRO A 3 -15.73 48.06 -51.20
CA PRO A 3 -15.14 46.71 -51.10
C PRO A 3 -15.68 45.88 -49.89
N PRO A 4 -14.89 45.09 -49.12
CA PRO A 4 -15.08 43.65 -48.84
C PRO A 4 -15.53 43.36 -47.39
N LEU A 5 -15.59 42.08 -46.99
CA LEU A 5 -15.23 41.48 -45.68
C LEU A 5 -15.94 40.09 -45.57
N THR A 6 -15.26 38.95 -45.68
CA THR A 6 -14.50 38.20 -44.63
C THR A 6 -15.30 37.06 -44.01
N LEU A 7 -14.80 35.83 -44.25
CA LEU A 7 -14.84 34.58 -43.46
C LEU A 7 -16.00 34.32 -42.49
N ARG A 8 -16.55 33.10 -42.55
CA ARG A 8 -16.22 32.08 -41.52
C ARG A 8 -16.81 30.71 -41.87
N SER A 9 -15.89 29.76 -42.08
CA SER A 9 -16.14 28.31 -41.98
C SER A 9 -16.83 27.99 -40.66
N THR A 10 -17.94 27.24 -40.71
CA THR A 10 -18.46 26.53 -39.54
C THR A 10 -18.19 25.05 -39.78
N VAL A 11 -17.01 24.60 -39.35
CA VAL A 11 -16.73 23.17 -39.19
C VAL A 11 -17.51 22.72 -37.96
N LEU A 12 -18.41 21.76 -38.14
CA LEU A 12 -19.01 20.97 -37.07
C LEU A 12 -17.87 20.28 -36.31
N ALA A 13 -17.39 20.92 -35.24
CA ALA A 13 -16.48 20.28 -34.31
C ALA A 13 -17.25 19.17 -33.59
N LEU A 14 -16.84 17.92 -33.85
CA LEU A 14 -17.11 16.81 -32.95
C LEU A 14 -16.76 17.27 -31.53
N VAL A 15 -17.75 17.26 -30.65
CA VAL A 15 -17.54 17.43 -29.22
C VAL A 15 -16.86 16.15 -28.74
N PRO A 16 -15.57 16.16 -28.35
CA PRO A 16 -15.07 15.06 -27.56
C PRO A 16 -15.82 15.13 -26.22
N VAL A 17 -16.62 14.09 -25.94
CA VAL A 17 -16.99 13.78 -24.55
C VAL A 17 -15.68 13.44 -23.86
N LEU A 18 -15.04 14.47 -23.30
CA LEU A 18 -14.13 14.31 -22.18
C LEU A 18 -14.98 13.66 -21.09
N VAL A 19 -14.95 12.32 -21.06
CA VAL A 19 -15.11 11.60 -19.80
C VAL A 19 -13.90 12.03 -19.00
N ALA A 20 -14.06 13.17 -18.32
CA ALA A 20 -13.36 13.44 -17.09
C ALA A 20 -13.80 12.33 -16.14
N GLY A 21 -13.16 11.17 -16.28
CA GLY A 21 -12.90 10.31 -15.15
C GLY A 21 -12.02 11.13 -14.24
N CYS A 22 -12.63 12.09 -13.53
CA CYS A 22 -12.16 12.43 -12.21
C CYS A 22 -12.05 11.08 -11.53
N ALA A 23 -10.82 10.59 -11.42
CA ALA A 23 -10.44 9.80 -10.28
C ALA A 23 -10.72 10.73 -9.09
N VAL A 24 -11.99 10.77 -8.68
CA VAL A 24 -12.35 11.03 -7.30
C VAL A 24 -11.69 9.88 -6.60
N LEU A 25 -10.41 10.08 -6.25
CA LEU A 25 -9.84 9.48 -5.07
C LEU A 25 -10.97 9.55 -4.05
N PRO A 26 -11.49 8.42 -3.53
CA PRO A 26 -12.38 8.54 -2.41
C PRO A 26 -11.58 9.28 -1.34
N SER A 27 -11.92 10.55 -1.15
CA SER A 27 -11.62 11.30 0.05
C SER A 27 -12.26 10.49 1.17
N ARG A 28 -11.51 9.52 1.72
CA ARG A 28 -11.85 8.90 2.99
C ARG A 28 -11.54 9.91 4.06
N SER A 29 -12.45 10.86 4.16
CA SER A 29 -12.67 11.68 5.35
C SER A 29 -12.92 10.73 6.53
N GLY A 30 -12.05 10.82 7.55
CA GLY A 30 -12.36 10.44 8.93
C GLY A 30 -11.96 9.04 9.39
N TRP A 31 -10.66 8.75 9.49
CA TRP A 31 -10.12 7.68 10.34
C TRP A 31 -8.72 8.08 10.78
N ILE A 32 -8.54 8.73 11.94
CA ILE A 32 -7.19 8.88 12.49
C ILE A 32 -7.26 8.66 13.99
N GLY A 33 -7.48 7.39 14.38
CA GLY A 33 -7.06 6.93 15.69
C GLY A 33 -5.55 6.71 15.67
N ARG A 34 -4.89 6.80 16.84
CA ARG A 34 -3.45 6.50 16.95
C ARG A 34 -3.09 5.05 16.56
N ASP A 35 -4.07 4.16 16.52
CA ASP A 35 -3.95 2.81 15.97
C ASP A 35 -3.70 2.82 14.45
N ASP A 36 -4.40 3.66 13.69
CA ASP A 36 -4.21 3.79 12.24
C ASP A 36 -2.84 4.38 11.91
N GLU A 37 -2.37 5.33 12.73
CA GLU A 37 -1.01 5.90 12.61
C GLU A 37 0.06 4.81 12.84
N ALA A 38 -0.14 3.95 13.85
CA ALA A 38 0.78 2.84 14.11
C ALA A 38 0.80 1.82 12.96
N ILE A 39 -0.37 1.48 12.41
CA ILE A 39 -0.47 0.62 11.23
C ILE A 39 0.23 1.26 10.04
N ALA A 40 -0.01 2.55 9.78
CA ALA A 40 0.62 3.27 8.66
C ALA A 40 2.15 3.33 8.81
N LEU A 41 2.65 3.59 10.02
CA LEU A 41 4.07 3.58 10.33
C LEU A 41 4.72 2.22 10.02
N VAL A 42 4.08 1.12 10.41
CA VAL A 42 4.59 -0.23 10.11
C VAL A 42 4.48 -0.54 8.62
N ARG A 43 3.34 -0.28 7.98
CA ARG A 43 3.13 -0.55 6.55
C ARG A 43 4.14 0.18 5.66
N GLY A 44 4.38 1.46 5.96
CA GLY A 44 5.34 2.31 5.25
C GLY A 44 6.79 2.12 5.69
N GLY A 45 7.03 1.35 6.77
CA GLY A 45 8.38 1.08 7.26
C GLY A 45 9.20 0.33 6.22
N ALA A 46 10.33 0.90 5.81
CA ALA A 46 11.35 0.23 5.01
C ALA A 46 12.46 -0.28 5.94
N PRO A 47 12.74 -1.59 5.99
CA PRO A 47 13.90 -2.11 6.72
C PRO A 47 15.16 -1.41 6.21
N SER A 48 15.91 -0.75 7.11
CA SER A 48 17.11 0.05 6.81
C SER A 48 16.90 1.39 6.10
N GLY A 49 15.65 1.86 5.94
CA GLY A 49 15.35 3.16 5.31
C GLY A 49 15.60 3.21 3.78
N GLN A 50 16.00 2.09 3.19
CA GLN A 50 16.25 1.93 1.75
C GLN A 50 15.72 0.57 1.31
N GLY A 51 14.83 0.55 0.31
CA GLY A 51 14.24 -0.68 -0.24
C GLY A 51 12.73 -0.78 -0.03
N ALA A 52 12.19 -1.96 -0.34
CA ALA A 52 10.75 -2.22 -0.26
C ALA A 52 10.22 -2.10 1.17
N THR A 53 9.09 -1.40 1.30
CA THR A 53 8.29 -1.27 2.51
C THR A 53 7.78 -2.64 2.96
N ILE A 54 7.39 -2.74 4.23
CA ILE A 54 6.75 -3.95 4.77
C ILE A 54 5.50 -4.33 3.96
N ALA A 55 4.70 -3.33 3.53
CA ALA A 55 3.53 -3.58 2.70
C ALA A 55 3.89 -4.21 1.33
N GLU A 56 4.91 -3.69 0.65
CA GLU A 56 5.38 -4.23 -0.64
C GLU A 56 5.96 -5.64 -0.48
N ARG A 57 6.69 -5.90 0.61
CA ARG A 57 7.23 -7.22 0.93
C ARG A 57 6.13 -8.25 1.19
N LEU A 58 5.07 -7.87 1.92
CA LEU A 58 3.90 -8.72 2.11
C LEU A 58 3.19 -8.98 0.77
N ALA A 59 3.00 -7.96 -0.07
CA ALA A 59 2.40 -8.14 -1.39
C ALA A 59 3.21 -9.14 -2.26
N GLY A 60 4.53 -9.00 -2.30
CA GLY A 60 5.40 -9.93 -3.02
C GLY A 60 5.36 -11.36 -2.46
N LEU A 61 5.24 -11.50 -1.13
CA LEU A 61 5.10 -12.81 -0.48
C LEU A 61 3.77 -13.49 -0.87
N PHE A 62 2.69 -12.72 -0.97
CA PHE A 62 1.38 -13.22 -1.34
C PHE A 62 1.35 -13.65 -2.80
N GLN A 63 1.90 -12.81 -3.70
CA GLN A 63 2.05 -13.16 -5.11
C GLN A 63 2.85 -14.45 -5.32
N ALA A 64 3.95 -14.62 -4.57
CA ALA A 64 4.76 -15.84 -4.66
C ALA A 64 3.99 -17.08 -4.17
N ALA A 65 3.20 -16.95 -3.10
CA ALA A 65 2.37 -18.04 -2.59
C ALA A 65 1.24 -18.41 -3.57
N GLU A 66 0.57 -17.42 -4.16
CA GLU A 66 -0.46 -17.63 -5.18
C GLU A 66 0.13 -18.28 -6.45
N ALA A 67 1.30 -17.83 -6.91
CA ALA A 67 2.01 -18.43 -8.05
C ALA A 67 2.41 -19.90 -7.79
N ALA A 68 2.67 -20.26 -6.53
CA ALA A 68 2.92 -21.64 -6.11
C ALA A 68 1.63 -22.46 -5.93
N GLY A 69 0.46 -21.91 -6.25
CA GLY A 69 -0.84 -22.59 -6.10
C GLY A 69 -1.33 -22.67 -4.65
N THR A 70 -0.79 -21.87 -3.74
CA THR A 70 -1.27 -21.81 -2.35
C THR A 70 -2.44 -20.85 -2.25
N GLU A 71 -3.56 -21.32 -1.70
CA GLU A 71 -4.68 -20.44 -1.34
C GLU A 71 -4.27 -19.49 -0.21
N VAL A 72 -4.33 -18.19 -0.48
CA VAL A 72 -3.99 -17.12 0.47
C VAL A 72 -5.20 -16.23 0.71
N GLU A 73 -5.51 -15.99 1.98
CA GLU A 73 -6.54 -15.06 2.43
C GLU A 73 -5.89 -14.02 3.35
N GLU A 74 -5.96 -12.73 2.97
CA GLU A 74 -5.64 -11.64 3.88
C GLU A 74 -6.75 -11.49 4.92
N VAL A 75 -6.41 -11.58 6.20
CA VAL A 75 -7.36 -11.33 7.29
C VAL A 75 -7.34 -9.85 7.68
N GLY A 76 -6.15 -9.25 7.75
CA GLY A 76 -6.00 -7.80 7.86
C GLY A 76 -4.97 -7.33 8.89
N TRP A 77 -4.97 -6.02 9.07
CA TRP A 77 -4.10 -5.28 9.99
C TRP A 77 -4.81 -4.95 11.29
N TYR A 78 -4.09 -5.03 12.41
CA TYR A 78 -4.58 -4.74 13.74
C TYR A 78 -3.52 -4.00 14.54
N ALA A 79 -3.88 -2.93 15.22
CA ALA A 79 -3.02 -2.28 16.20
C ALA A 79 -3.67 -2.35 17.59
N ALA A 80 -2.84 -2.44 18.62
CA ALA A 80 -3.25 -2.32 20.01
C ALA A 80 -2.17 -1.53 20.75
N GLN A 81 -2.59 -0.50 21.48
CA GLN A 81 -1.70 0.27 22.34
C GLN A 81 -1.21 -0.60 23.50
N GLU A 82 0.11 -0.67 23.71
CA GLU A 82 0.70 -1.36 24.86
C GLU A 82 1.07 -0.38 25.97
N GLN A 83 1.75 0.71 25.60
CA GLN A 83 2.22 1.69 26.58
C GLN A 83 2.44 3.06 25.93
N ALA A 84 1.66 4.06 26.34
CA ALA A 84 1.81 5.46 25.93
C ALA A 84 1.90 5.67 24.41
N SER A 85 3.11 5.69 23.83
CA SER A 85 3.33 5.85 22.39
C SER A 85 3.71 4.56 21.67
N ARG A 86 3.76 3.42 22.37
CA ARG A 86 4.08 2.10 21.82
C ARG A 86 2.83 1.30 21.52
N TYR A 87 2.80 0.76 20.32
CA TYR A 87 1.72 -0.06 19.78
C TYR A 87 2.27 -1.39 19.32
N ARG A 88 1.52 -2.46 19.59
CA ARG A 88 1.71 -3.73 18.91
C ARG A 88 0.86 -3.74 17.65
N VAL A 89 1.51 -3.80 16.50
CA VAL A 89 0.86 -3.91 15.19
C VAL A 89 1.00 -5.34 14.70
N ARG A 90 -0.09 -5.92 14.22
CA ARG A 90 -0.16 -7.28 13.69
C ARG A 90 -0.76 -7.27 12.30
N PHE A 91 -0.17 -8.06 11.43
CA PHE A 91 -0.76 -8.45 10.16
C PHE A 91 -1.07 -9.94 10.21
N ILE A 92 -2.29 -10.33 9.86
CA ILE A 92 -2.75 -11.72 9.92
C ILE A 92 -3.20 -12.16 8.53
N ALA A 93 -2.76 -13.34 8.13
CA ALA A 93 -3.19 -14.00 6.89
C ALA A 93 -3.45 -15.48 7.14
N ARG A 94 -4.12 -16.15 6.20
CA ARG A 94 -4.25 -17.61 6.18
C ARG A 94 -3.68 -18.16 4.88
N TRP A 95 -2.81 -19.17 4.99
CA TRP A 95 -2.25 -19.90 3.85
C TRP A 95 -2.67 -21.36 3.97
N ALA A 96 -3.39 -21.89 2.99
CA ALA A 96 -3.91 -23.26 3.04
C ALA A 96 -4.58 -23.58 4.40
N LYS A 97 -5.40 -22.65 4.90
CA LYS A 97 -6.09 -22.67 6.21
C LYS A 97 -5.19 -22.47 7.45
N ALA A 98 -3.87 -22.45 7.32
CA ALA A 98 -2.96 -22.15 8.43
C ALA A 98 -2.85 -20.65 8.67
N ARG A 99 -3.15 -20.20 9.90
CA ARG A 99 -3.02 -18.80 10.29
C ARG A 99 -1.54 -18.42 10.44
N ARG A 100 -1.15 -17.32 9.80
CA ARG A 100 0.15 -16.67 9.94
C ARG A 100 -0.05 -15.28 10.52
N GLU A 101 0.82 -14.90 11.43
CA GLU A 101 0.80 -13.59 12.08
C GLU A 101 2.19 -12.98 12.05
N TRP A 102 2.30 -11.79 11.48
CA TRP A 102 3.49 -10.95 11.55
C TRP A 102 3.23 -9.86 12.55
N ALA A 103 4.16 -9.64 13.49
CA ALA A 103 3.96 -8.70 14.59
C ALA A 103 5.15 -7.76 14.72
N TRP A 104 4.84 -6.48 14.94
CA TRP A 104 5.78 -5.39 15.13
C TRP A 104 5.42 -4.55 16.34
N GLU A 105 6.43 -3.97 16.97
CA GLU A 105 6.29 -2.85 17.87
C GLU A 105 6.49 -1.57 17.06
N ALA A 106 5.56 -0.63 17.19
CA ALA A 106 5.60 0.69 16.60
C ALA A 106 5.65 1.72 17.74
N ASP A 107 6.73 2.49 17.83
CA ASP A 107 6.84 3.61 18.76
C ASP A 107 6.56 4.90 17.99
N LEU A 108 5.36 5.45 18.15
CA LEU A 108 4.91 6.66 17.46
C LEU A 108 5.71 7.91 17.85
N ARG A 109 6.34 7.93 19.03
CA ARG A 109 7.13 9.08 19.48
C ARG A 109 8.46 9.16 18.75
N THR A 110 9.11 8.01 18.59
CA THR A 110 10.44 7.90 17.96
C THR A 110 10.37 7.51 16.48
N GLN A 111 9.17 7.19 15.98
CA GLN A 111 8.93 6.65 14.64
C GLN A 111 9.69 5.33 14.39
N ALA A 112 10.02 4.59 15.46
CA ALA A 112 10.73 3.33 15.37
C ALA A 112 9.77 2.16 15.14
N VAL A 113 10.15 1.24 14.26
CA VAL A 113 9.47 -0.03 14.01
C VAL A 113 10.42 -1.18 14.33
N ARG A 114 9.96 -2.17 15.09
CA ARG A 114 10.77 -3.34 15.48
C ARG A 114 9.98 -4.64 15.30
N PRO A 115 10.56 -5.66 14.65
CA PRO A 115 9.89 -6.95 14.50
C PRO A 115 9.85 -7.71 15.84
N LEU A 116 8.67 -8.14 16.25
CA LEU A 116 8.45 -8.85 17.52
C LEU A 116 8.61 -10.35 17.39
N ASN A 117 8.23 -10.92 16.23
CA ASN A 117 8.24 -12.37 16.02
C ASN A 117 9.15 -12.79 14.87
N ARG A 118 9.32 -14.11 14.73
CA ARG A 118 10.20 -14.71 13.72
C ARG A 118 9.76 -14.37 12.30
N LEU A 119 8.46 -14.44 12.00
CA LEU A 119 7.91 -14.17 10.67
C LEU A 119 8.13 -12.71 10.24
N ALA A 120 7.95 -11.75 11.16
CA ALA A 120 8.25 -10.35 10.91
C ALA A 120 9.74 -10.12 10.61
N ARG A 121 10.65 -10.72 11.40
CA ARG A 121 12.10 -10.65 11.15
C ARG A 121 12.48 -11.24 9.79
N GLU A 122 11.91 -12.39 9.44
CA GLU A 122 12.16 -13.05 8.15
C GLU A 122 11.64 -12.21 6.97
N LEU A 123 10.49 -11.56 7.11
CA LEU A 123 9.96 -10.65 6.08
C LEU A 123 10.90 -9.46 5.83
N GLU A 124 11.43 -8.87 6.90
CA GLU A 124 12.34 -7.73 6.82
C GLU A 124 13.72 -8.11 6.28
N SER A 125 14.20 -9.31 6.63
CA SER A 125 15.51 -9.84 6.22
C SER A 125 15.49 -10.49 4.84
N GLY A 126 14.32 -10.86 4.33
CA GLY A 126 14.16 -11.51 3.04
C GLY A 126 14.58 -10.61 1.88
N PRO A 127 14.93 -11.17 0.71
CA PRO A 127 15.14 -10.37 -0.47
C PRO A 127 13.86 -9.58 -0.76
N ALA A 128 13.99 -8.27 -1.01
CA ALA A 128 12.88 -7.51 -1.58
C ALA A 128 12.54 -8.18 -2.91
N SER A 129 11.41 -8.90 -2.97
CA SER A 129 10.95 -9.55 -4.20
C SER A 129 10.87 -8.49 -5.30
N GLY A 130 11.85 -8.52 -6.20
CA GLY A 130 12.12 -7.43 -7.13
C GLY A 130 13.45 -7.60 -7.86
N ARG A 131 13.72 -8.81 -8.37
CA ARG A 131 14.62 -8.98 -9.52
C ARG A 131 14.24 -10.23 -10.31
N THR A 132 13.08 -10.14 -10.95
CA THR A 132 12.75 -10.94 -12.13
C THR A 132 13.14 -10.15 -13.38
N GLY A 133 14.25 -10.54 -14.02
CA GLY A 133 14.37 -10.56 -15.49
C GLY A 133 15.16 -9.45 -16.21
N ALA A 134 15.89 -9.93 -17.23
CA ALA A 134 16.65 -9.27 -18.31
C ALA A 134 18.05 -8.74 -17.88
N GLU A 135 19.18 -9.19 -18.40
CA GLU A 135 19.52 -9.86 -19.69
C GLU A 135 20.54 -10.99 -19.49
#